data_AF-A0A9E8MZD0-F1
#
_entry.id   AF-A0A9E8MZD0-F1
#
_cell.length_a   1.000
_cell.length_b   1.000
_cell.length_c   1.000
_cell.angle_alpha   90.00
_cell.angle_beta   90.00
_cell.angle_gamma   90.00
#
_symmetry.space_group_name_H-M   'P 1'
#
loop_
_entity.id
_entity.type
_entity.pdbx_description
1 polymer ?
#
loop_
_entity_poly.entity_id
_entity_poly.type
_entity_poly.pdbx_seq_one_letter_code
_entity_poly.pdbx_strand_id
1 'polypeptide(L)'
;MGNEEDQRHLKYVSFLDSIFTTIKQNEIKNLIVDVRYNGGGTDPNDLVTYSYLTDRNFSENKQAWISFKKIPHLKYIESKVPSFLRFLGVGKFNKWFQKEFYIEKENRFYQGPLSEDHKVRTPNKQAFKGKIYLLISPRIASAGSLFASMVAGNSNTTVIGEETMGGYYGHNGHTPFTYILPKSKISTSFSIVNLEQDVPKKENQLYNRGIIPDFEVKQTFEDYLNQKDVQMNFVLDLIKKNSTE
;
A
#
# COMPACT_ATOMS: atom_id res chain seq x y z
N MET A 1 -4.08 -4.64 -12.67
CA MET A 1 -4.55 -3.49 -13.49
C MET A 1 -3.33 -2.66 -13.88
N GLY A 2 -3.41 -1.84 -14.92
CA GLY A 2 -2.29 -0.96 -15.32
C GLY A 2 -2.43 0.45 -14.72
N ASN A 3 -1.70 1.39 -15.31
CA ASN A 3 -1.70 2.81 -14.95
C ASN A 3 -3.00 3.52 -15.38
N GLU A 4 -3.05 4.85 -15.22
CA GLU A 4 -4.23 5.69 -15.49
C GLU A 4 -4.74 5.64 -16.94
N GLU A 5 -3.90 5.29 -17.90
CA GLU A 5 -4.27 5.17 -19.32
C GLU A 5 -4.74 3.76 -19.70
N ASP A 6 -4.56 2.77 -18.82
CA ASP A 6 -4.92 1.38 -19.08
C ASP A 6 -6.45 1.19 -19.14
N GLN A 7 -6.96 0.53 -20.18
CA GLN A 7 -8.39 0.27 -20.32
C GLN A 7 -9.02 -0.46 -19.12
N ARG A 8 -8.25 -1.31 -18.42
CA ARG A 8 -8.70 -2.00 -17.21
C ARG A 8 -8.83 -1.04 -16.04
N HIS A 9 -7.93 -0.05 -15.94
CA HIS A 9 -8.04 1.02 -14.96
C HIS A 9 -9.32 1.83 -15.20
N LEU A 10 -9.55 2.29 -16.44
CA LEU A 10 -10.74 3.07 -16.78
C LEU A 10 -12.04 2.32 -16.44
N LYS A 11 -12.11 1.03 -16.78
CA LYS A 11 -13.24 0.16 -16.40
C LYS A 11 -13.40 0.03 -14.88
N TYR A 12 -12.30 -0.06 -14.16
CA TYR A 12 -12.30 -0.14 -12.70
C TYR A 12 -12.80 1.15 -12.04
N VAL A 13 -12.39 2.32 -12.55
CA VAL A 13 -12.90 3.61 -12.07
C VAL A 13 -14.40 3.74 -12.30
N SER A 14 -14.91 3.37 -13.48
CA SER A 14 -16.35 3.36 -13.75
C SER A 14 -17.12 2.39 -12.83
N PHE A 15 -16.53 1.24 -12.54
CA PHE A 15 -17.10 0.26 -11.61
C PHE A 15 -17.19 0.82 -10.17
N LEU A 16 -16.12 1.45 -9.68
CA LEU A 16 -16.13 2.10 -8.37
C LEU A 16 -17.20 3.19 -8.31
N ASP A 17 -17.27 4.06 -9.32
CA ASP A 17 -18.25 5.14 -9.35
C ASP A 17 -19.70 4.62 -9.30
N SER A 18 -19.98 3.56 -10.06
CA SER A 18 -21.29 2.91 -10.05
C SER A 18 -21.62 2.33 -8.65
N ILE A 19 -20.70 1.59 -8.04
CA ILE A 19 -20.93 0.98 -6.72
C ILE A 19 -21.15 2.05 -5.65
N PHE A 20 -20.28 3.06 -5.57
CA PHE A 20 -20.38 4.06 -4.52
C PHE A 20 -21.57 4.99 -4.71
N THR A 21 -22.01 5.20 -5.95
CA THR A 21 -23.30 5.85 -6.24
C THR A 21 -24.46 5.02 -5.69
N THR A 22 -24.48 3.70 -5.93
CA THR A 22 -25.51 2.80 -5.39
C THR A 22 -25.49 2.72 -3.86
N ILE A 23 -24.31 2.66 -3.24
CA ILE A 23 -24.14 2.68 -1.78
C ILE A 23 -24.75 3.96 -1.19
N LYS A 24 -24.48 5.11 -1.82
CA LYS A 24 -25.00 6.41 -1.38
C LYS A 24 -26.52 6.50 -1.55
N GLN A 25 -27.05 6.06 -2.68
CA GLN A 25 -28.50 6.08 -2.97
C GLN A 25 -29.31 5.18 -2.03
N ASN A 26 -28.77 4.02 -1.65
CA ASN A 26 -29.40 3.11 -0.69
C ASN A 26 -29.13 3.48 0.78
N GLU A 27 -28.48 4.62 1.02
CA GLU A 27 -28.17 5.14 2.36
C GLU A 27 -27.46 4.13 3.28
N ILE A 28 -26.64 3.25 2.70
CA ILE A 28 -25.93 2.20 3.43
C ILE A 28 -25.11 2.83 4.57
N LYS A 29 -25.21 2.24 5.78
CA LYS A 29 -24.54 2.77 6.98
C LYS A 29 -23.28 2.01 7.36
N ASN A 30 -23.18 0.74 6.95
CA ASN A 30 -22.04 -0.14 7.26
C ASN A 30 -21.48 -0.71 5.95
N LEU A 31 -20.16 -0.61 5.76
CA LEU A 31 -19.46 -1.17 4.60
C LEU A 31 -18.35 -2.10 5.08
N ILE A 32 -18.36 -3.34 4.61
CA ILE A 32 -17.26 -4.28 4.81
C ILE A 32 -16.32 -4.16 3.61
N VAL A 33 -15.05 -3.87 3.86
CA VAL A 33 -13.99 -3.80 2.85
C VAL A 33 -13.07 -4.99 3.07
N ASP A 34 -13.18 -5.99 2.21
CA ASP A 34 -12.38 -7.22 2.31
C ASP A 34 -11.14 -7.14 1.40
N VAL A 35 -9.97 -7.05 2.02
CA VAL A 35 -8.67 -7.04 1.33
C VAL A 35 -7.77 -8.17 1.79
N ARG A 36 -8.30 -9.20 2.44
CA ARG A 36 -7.51 -10.31 3.01
C ARG A 36 -6.63 -11.03 2.00
N TYR A 37 -6.95 -10.96 0.70
CA TYR A 37 -6.14 -11.57 -0.35
C TYR A 37 -5.41 -10.57 -1.26
N ASN A 38 -5.33 -9.30 -0.87
CA ASN A 38 -4.72 -8.25 -1.67
C ASN A 38 -3.20 -8.10 -1.40
N GLY A 39 -2.38 -8.72 -2.25
CA GLY A 39 -0.91 -8.62 -2.17
C GLY A 39 -0.30 -7.33 -2.75
N GLY A 40 -1.12 -6.44 -3.31
CA GLY A 40 -0.68 -5.20 -3.96
C GLY A 40 -1.02 -5.13 -5.45
N GLY A 41 -0.40 -4.18 -6.14
CA GLY A 41 -0.76 -3.86 -7.52
C GLY A 41 0.02 -2.68 -8.07
N THR A 42 -0.63 -1.93 -8.96
CA THR A 42 -0.04 -0.79 -9.65
C THR A 42 -0.88 0.43 -9.39
N ASP A 43 -0.23 1.56 -9.13
CA ASP A 43 -0.87 2.85 -8.93
C ASP A 43 -1.52 3.33 -10.25
N PRO A 44 -2.56 4.17 -10.18
CA PRO A 44 -3.13 4.79 -8.98
C PRO A 44 -4.35 4.03 -8.42
N ASN A 45 -4.50 2.73 -8.70
CA ASN A 45 -5.77 2.01 -8.46
C ASN A 45 -6.17 1.97 -6.97
N ASP A 46 -5.20 1.77 -6.08
CA ASP A 46 -5.36 1.81 -4.63
C ASP A 46 -5.74 3.22 -4.14
N LEU A 47 -5.06 4.26 -4.62
CA LEU A 47 -5.31 5.67 -4.26
C LEU A 47 -6.68 6.13 -4.75
N VAL A 48 -7.10 5.73 -5.95
CA VAL A 48 -8.43 6.02 -6.47
C VAL A 48 -9.49 5.33 -5.61
N THR A 49 -9.29 4.06 -5.25
CA THR A 49 -10.22 3.33 -4.38
C THR A 49 -10.33 3.98 -3.01
N TYR A 50 -9.19 4.36 -2.40
CA TYR A 50 -9.18 5.04 -1.11
C TYR A 50 -9.90 6.39 -1.15
N SER A 51 -9.90 7.10 -2.28
CA SER A 51 -10.65 8.35 -2.43
C SER A 51 -12.17 8.18 -2.17
N TYR A 52 -12.73 6.99 -2.40
CA TYR A 52 -14.13 6.67 -2.09
C TYR A 52 -14.36 6.25 -0.63
N LEU A 53 -13.31 6.03 0.15
CA LEU A 53 -13.38 5.51 1.52
C LEU A 53 -12.90 6.51 2.57
N THR A 54 -12.64 7.76 2.18
CA THR A 54 -12.06 8.77 3.06
C THR A 54 -12.82 10.10 3.04
N ASP A 55 -12.58 10.93 4.03
CA ASP A 55 -13.06 12.31 4.13
C ASP A 55 -11.93 13.33 4.31
N ARG A 56 -10.67 12.87 4.38
CA ARG A 56 -9.49 13.74 4.43
C ARG A 56 -8.81 13.87 3.07
N ASN A 57 -8.08 14.96 2.90
CA ASN A 57 -7.07 15.05 1.86
C ASN A 57 -5.91 14.09 2.21
N PHE A 58 -5.31 13.51 1.18
CA PHE A 58 -4.24 12.52 1.35
C PHE A 58 -3.26 12.56 0.19
N SER A 59 -2.05 12.06 0.42
CA SER A 59 -1.05 11.75 -0.61
C SER A 59 -0.70 10.26 -0.52
N GLU A 60 0.16 9.78 -1.40
CA GLU A 60 0.65 8.39 -1.30
C GLU A 60 1.66 8.29 -0.15
N ASN A 61 2.70 9.13 -0.23
CA ASN A 61 3.81 9.15 0.71
C ASN A 61 3.95 10.56 1.32
N LYS A 62 4.29 10.64 2.61
CA LYS A 62 4.79 11.87 3.24
C LYS A 62 6.19 12.20 2.77
N GLN A 63 6.99 11.16 2.58
CA GLN A 63 8.34 11.25 2.08
C GLN A 63 8.80 9.90 1.54
N ALA A 64 9.69 9.94 0.56
CA ALA A 64 10.48 8.80 0.14
C ALA A 64 11.95 9.19 0.05
N TRP A 65 12.86 8.25 0.32
CA TRP A 65 14.28 8.49 0.18
C TRP A 65 15.09 7.26 -0.20
N ILE A 66 16.28 7.51 -0.75
CA ILE A 66 17.31 6.50 -1.05
C ILE A 66 18.62 6.84 -0.31
N SER A 67 19.44 5.82 -0.03
CA SER A 67 20.72 5.97 0.69
C SER A 67 21.92 6.36 -0.18
N PHE A 68 21.76 6.45 -1.51
CA PHE A 68 22.89 6.64 -2.42
C PHE A 68 22.51 7.47 -3.67
N LYS A 69 23.44 8.31 -4.15
CA LYS A 69 23.27 9.08 -5.42
C LYS A 69 23.67 8.28 -6.68
N LYS A 70 24.45 7.22 -6.49
CA LYS A 70 25.00 6.37 -7.55
C LYS A 70 24.82 4.92 -7.17
N ILE A 71 24.52 4.09 -8.15
CA ILE A 71 24.32 2.66 -7.93
C ILE A 71 25.57 2.02 -7.30
N PRO A 72 25.47 1.42 -6.10
CA PRO A 72 26.59 0.72 -5.49
C PRO A 72 26.88 -0.60 -6.20
N HIS A 73 28.12 -1.08 -6.12
CA HIS A 73 28.52 -2.43 -6.56
C HIS A 73 28.04 -2.86 -7.97
N LEU A 74 28.06 -1.95 -8.94
CA LEU A 74 27.56 -2.15 -10.31
C LEU A 74 27.98 -3.47 -10.99
N LYS A 75 29.21 -3.93 -10.74
CA LYS A 75 29.73 -5.19 -11.28
C LYS A 75 28.95 -6.43 -10.85
N TYR A 76 28.16 -6.35 -9.78
CA TYR A 76 27.38 -7.45 -9.23
C TYR A 76 25.87 -7.35 -9.49
N ILE A 77 25.39 -6.27 -10.12
CA ILE A 77 23.98 -6.19 -10.51
C ILE A 77 23.64 -7.33 -11.46
N GLU A 78 22.48 -7.95 -11.27
CA GLU A 78 21.94 -8.90 -12.23
C GLU A 78 21.54 -8.18 -13.51
N SER A 79 22.22 -8.49 -14.61
CA SER A 79 22.00 -7.83 -15.90
C SER A 79 22.47 -8.74 -17.02
N LYS A 80 21.73 -8.71 -18.15
CA LYS A 80 22.12 -9.36 -19.40
C LYS A 80 23.36 -8.68 -20.05
N VAL A 81 23.70 -7.46 -19.62
CA VAL A 81 24.87 -6.71 -20.12
C VAL A 81 26.14 -7.19 -19.39
N PRO A 82 27.22 -7.53 -20.11
CA PRO A 82 28.51 -7.88 -19.49
C PRO A 82 29.01 -6.78 -18.55
N SER A 83 29.60 -7.17 -17.41
CA SER A 83 29.96 -6.26 -16.31
C SER A 83 30.81 -5.06 -16.76
N PHE A 84 31.76 -5.28 -17.67
CA PHE A 84 32.65 -4.25 -18.21
C PHE A 84 31.94 -3.24 -19.12
N LEU A 85 30.72 -3.50 -19.59
CA LEU A 85 29.92 -2.55 -20.41
C LEU A 85 28.81 -1.86 -19.64
N ARG A 86 28.53 -2.27 -18.39
CA ARG A 86 27.37 -1.77 -17.62
C ARG A 86 27.43 -0.27 -17.33
N PHE A 87 28.63 0.31 -17.27
CA PHE A 87 28.82 1.75 -17.02
C PHE A 87 28.09 2.65 -18.04
N LEU A 88 27.90 2.17 -19.27
CA LEU A 88 27.20 2.89 -20.34
C LEU A 88 25.71 3.12 -20.03
N GLY A 89 25.06 2.17 -19.33
CA GLY A 89 23.64 2.26 -18.96
C GLY A 89 23.40 3.02 -17.64
N VAL A 90 24.38 3.04 -16.75
CA VAL A 90 24.25 3.59 -15.39
C VAL A 90 24.06 5.11 -15.36
N GLY A 91 24.57 5.81 -16.37
CA GLY A 91 24.37 7.26 -16.48
C GLY A 91 22.89 7.65 -16.48
N LYS A 92 22.00 6.85 -17.09
CA LYS A 92 20.56 7.11 -17.12
C LYS A 92 19.92 6.94 -15.74
N PHE A 93 20.23 5.85 -15.04
CA PHE A 93 19.72 5.60 -13.68
C PHE A 93 20.20 6.66 -12.69
N ASN A 94 21.49 7.02 -12.73
CA ASN A 94 22.03 8.06 -11.87
C ASN A 94 21.38 9.43 -12.13
N LYS A 95 21.10 9.77 -13.40
CA LYS A 95 20.36 10.99 -13.75
C LYS A 95 18.94 10.96 -13.22
N TRP A 96 18.26 9.81 -13.29
CA TRP A 96 16.93 9.66 -12.72
C TRP A 96 16.95 9.86 -11.19
N PHE A 97 17.87 9.22 -10.47
CA PHE A 97 18.03 9.45 -9.02
C PHE A 97 18.27 10.92 -8.69
N GLN A 98 19.12 11.60 -9.45
CA GLN A 98 19.42 13.02 -9.22
C GLN A 98 18.28 13.95 -9.60
N LYS A 99 17.32 13.49 -10.41
CA LYS A 99 16.11 14.26 -10.77
C LYS A 99 15.00 14.03 -9.75
N GLU A 100 14.81 12.79 -9.31
CA GLU A 100 13.73 12.40 -8.42
C GLU A 100 14.11 12.65 -6.96
N PHE A 101 15.29 12.19 -6.54
CA PHE A 101 15.82 12.23 -5.18
C PHE A 101 16.95 13.27 -5.06
N TYR A 102 16.62 14.56 -5.21
CA TYR A 102 17.63 15.63 -5.23
C TYR A 102 17.79 16.36 -3.89
N ILE A 103 16.91 16.15 -2.92
CA ILE A 103 16.96 16.82 -1.62
C ILE A 103 17.86 16.02 -0.68
N GLU A 104 19.00 16.57 -0.27
CA GLU A 104 19.94 15.90 0.62
C GLU A 104 19.73 16.33 2.08
N LYS A 105 19.49 15.36 2.97
CA LYS A 105 19.41 15.56 4.43
C LYS A 105 19.96 14.34 5.15
N GLU A 106 20.84 14.54 6.13
CA GLU A 106 21.35 13.45 6.99
C GLU A 106 21.88 12.21 6.21
N ASN A 107 22.65 12.45 5.14
CA ASN A 107 23.18 11.41 4.24
C ASN A 107 22.10 10.55 3.52
N ARG A 108 20.90 11.09 3.35
CA ARG A 108 19.81 10.50 2.56
C ARG A 108 19.37 11.46 1.48
N PHE A 109 18.81 10.91 0.41
CA PHE A 109 18.32 11.65 -0.76
C PHE A 109 16.83 11.47 -0.87
N TYR A 110 16.08 12.54 -0.61
CA TYR A 110 14.63 12.56 -0.56
C TYR A 110 14.04 12.99 -1.89
N GLN A 111 12.86 12.44 -2.19
CA GLN A 111 12.02 12.87 -3.30
C GLN A 111 11.73 14.37 -3.24
N GLY A 112 11.70 15.01 -4.41
CA GLY A 112 11.25 16.40 -4.53
C GLY A 112 9.75 16.56 -4.24
N PRO A 113 9.29 17.77 -3.82
CA PRO A 113 7.87 18.06 -3.58
C PRO A 113 6.97 17.92 -4.82
N LEU A 114 7.55 17.91 -6.03
CA LEU A 114 6.81 17.75 -7.29
C LEU A 114 6.69 16.29 -7.75
N SER A 115 7.14 15.32 -6.94
CA SER A 115 6.92 13.89 -7.21
C SER A 115 5.42 13.56 -7.20
N GLU A 116 4.99 12.64 -8.06
CA GLU A 116 3.58 12.20 -8.10
C GLU A 116 3.14 11.52 -6.79
N ASP A 117 4.07 10.92 -6.06
CA ASP A 117 3.85 10.30 -4.74
C ASP A 117 3.38 11.34 -3.71
N HIS A 118 3.84 12.59 -3.85
CA HIS A 118 3.50 13.73 -2.98
C HIS A 118 2.25 14.48 -3.44
N LYS A 119 1.63 14.08 -4.56
CA LYS A 119 0.42 14.72 -5.08
C LYS A 119 -0.73 14.58 -4.09
N VAL A 120 -1.19 15.72 -3.60
CA VAL A 120 -2.37 15.78 -2.73
C VAL A 120 -3.62 15.47 -3.55
N ARG A 121 -4.39 14.50 -3.05
CA ARG A 121 -5.66 14.02 -3.58
C ARG A 121 -6.77 14.37 -2.58
N THR A 122 -7.96 14.62 -3.11
CA THR A 122 -9.15 14.93 -2.32
C THR A 122 -10.11 13.73 -2.31
N PRO A 123 -10.98 13.61 -1.29
CA PRO A 123 -12.05 12.62 -1.30
C PRO A 123 -12.92 12.71 -2.54
N ASN A 124 -13.38 11.56 -3.01
CA ASN A 124 -14.36 11.50 -4.09
C ASN A 124 -15.71 12.09 -3.62
N LYS A 125 -16.48 12.67 -4.55
CA LYS A 125 -17.83 13.21 -4.28
C LYS A 125 -18.81 12.14 -3.77
N GLN A 126 -18.58 10.89 -4.14
CA GLN A 126 -19.36 9.73 -3.70
C GLN A 126 -18.71 8.98 -2.53
N ALA A 127 -17.74 9.59 -1.84
CA ALA A 127 -17.05 8.93 -0.74
C ALA A 127 -18.02 8.49 0.37
N PHE A 128 -17.87 7.25 0.79
CA PHE A 128 -18.66 6.64 1.85
C PHE A 128 -18.38 7.29 3.21
N LYS A 129 -19.45 7.63 3.93
CA LYS A 129 -19.38 8.36 5.21
C LYS A 129 -19.82 7.53 6.42
N GLY A 130 -20.30 6.30 6.19
CA GLY A 130 -20.74 5.39 7.26
C GLY A 130 -19.58 4.72 8.00
N LYS A 131 -19.87 3.64 8.73
CA LYS A 131 -18.88 2.81 9.42
C LYS A 131 -18.22 1.83 8.46
N ILE A 132 -16.89 1.77 8.48
CA ILE A 132 -16.11 0.83 7.66
C ILE A 132 -15.58 -0.30 8.54
N TYR A 133 -15.73 -1.53 8.09
CA TYR A 133 -15.12 -2.72 8.68
C TYR A 133 -14.09 -3.26 7.69
N LEU A 134 -12.81 -3.08 8.00
CA LEU A 134 -11.70 -3.50 7.15
C LEU A 134 -11.23 -4.89 7.57
N LEU A 135 -11.32 -5.87 6.67
CA LEU A 135 -10.78 -7.20 6.89
C LEU A 135 -9.35 -7.32 6.36
N ILE A 136 -8.41 -7.67 7.25
CA ILE A 136 -6.97 -7.77 6.94
C ILE A 136 -6.40 -9.16 7.21
N SER A 137 -5.29 -9.48 6.54
CA SER A 137 -4.57 -10.73 6.73
C SER A 137 -3.05 -10.56 6.52
N PRO A 138 -2.22 -11.56 6.88
CA PRO A 138 -0.78 -11.52 6.67
C PRO A 138 -0.38 -11.46 5.19
N ARG A 139 -1.28 -11.78 4.26
CA ARG A 139 -0.99 -11.74 2.81
C ARG A 139 -0.88 -10.32 2.25
N ILE A 140 -1.34 -9.32 3.00
CA ILE A 140 -1.36 -7.92 2.54
C ILE A 140 0.05 -7.34 2.53
N ALA A 141 0.45 -6.79 1.38
CA ALA A 141 1.78 -6.21 1.14
C ALA A 141 1.74 -5.13 0.05
N SER A 142 2.85 -4.41 -0.15
CA SER A 142 3.05 -3.41 -1.22
C SER A 142 1.91 -2.37 -1.29
N ALA A 143 1.39 -2.04 -2.47
CA ALA A 143 0.26 -1.11 -2.62
C ALA A 143 -1.00 -1.56 -1.83
N GLY A 144 -1.15 -2.86 -1.57
CA GLY A 144 -2.22 -3.40 -0.72
C GLY A 144 -2.05 -2.98 0.73
N SER A 145 -0.81 -2.95 1.25
CA SER A 145 -0.53 -2.42 2.58
C SER A 145 -0.70 -0.90 2.65
N LEU A 146 -0.34 -0.14 1.61
CA LEU A 146 -0.64 1.29 1.59
C LEU A 146 -2.15 1.54 1.67
N PHE A 147 -2.93 0.90 0.79
CA PHE A 147 -4.39 0.98 0.80
C PHE A 147 -4.97 0.64 2.18
N ALA A 148 -4.61 -0.52 2.72
CA ALA A 148 -5.13 -0.99 3.99
C ALA A 148 -4.71 -0.06 5.14
N SER A 149 -3.50 0.51 5.13
CA SER A 149 -3.03 1.45 6.15
C SER A 149 -3.81 2.77 6.10
N MET A 150 -4.09 3.27 4.89
CA MET A 150 -4.88 4.48 4.70
C MET A 150 -6.32 4.29 5.19
N VAL A 151 -6.96 3.16 4.87
CA VAL A 151 -8.32 2.86 5.36
C VAL A 151 -8.32 2.62 6.87
N ALA A 152 -7.38 1.82 7.39
CA ALA A 152 -7.21 1.58 8.81
C ALA A 152 -6.97 2.87 9.61
N GLY A 153 -6.33 3.87 9.00
CA GLY A 153 -6.09 5.16 9.64
C GLY A 153 -7.31 6.06 9.78
N ASN A 154 -8.42 5.78 9.07
CA ASN A 154 -9.63 6.58 9.18
C ASN A 154 -10.28 6.47 10.57
N SER A 155 -10.97 7.53 11.00
CA SER A 155 -11.66 7.60 12.29
C SER A 155 -12.92 6.73 12.36
N ASN A 156 -13.56 6.46 11.22
CA ASN A 156 -14.78 5.67 11.10
C ASN A 156 -14.53 4.19 10.75
N THR A 157 -13.27 3.73 10.81
CA THR A 157 -12.88 2.36 10.45
C THR A 157 -12.54 1.53 11.67
N THR A 158 -13.09 0.31 11.71
CA THR A 158 -12.67 -0.78 12.60
C THR A 158 -11.94 -1.84 11.79
N VAL A 159 -10.77 -2.27 12.25
CA VAL A 159 -9.90 -3.23 11.57
C VAL A 159 -9.98 -4.59 12.25
N ILE A 160 -10.24 -5.65 11.48
CA ILE A 160 -10.46 -7.01 11.99
C ILE A 160 -9.59 -7.99 11.20
N GLY A 161 -8.98 -8.93 11.91
CA GLY A 161 -8.27 -10.06 11.30
C GLY A 161 -6.89 -10.25 11.90
N GLU A 162 -5.88 -10.33 11.06
CA GLU A 162 -4.50 -10.64 11.46
C GLU A 162 -3.53 -9.59 10.93
N GLU A 163 -2.45 -9.34 11.68
CA GLU A 163 -1.43 -8.35 11.31
C GLU A 163 -0.87 -8.62 9.90
N THR A 164 -0.74 -7.55 9.12
CA THR A 164 -0.28 -7.62 7.74
C THR A 164 1.23 -7.77 7.62
N MET A 165 1.71 -8.31 6.50
CA MET A 165 3.16 -8.33 6.20
C MET A 165 3.70 -6.94 5.85
N GLY A 166 2.94 -6.15 5.08
CA GLY A 166 3.31 -4.76 4.76
C GLY A 166 2.99 -3.80 5.92
N GLY A 167 3.84 -2.77 6.08
CA GLY A 167 3.83 -1.90 7.26
C GLY A 167 2.79 -0.79 7.25
N TYR A 168 2.34 -0.38 8.45
CA TYR A 168 1.37 0.72 8.60
C TYR A 168 1.95 2.09 8.23
N TYR A 169 3.13 2.41 8.79
CA TYR A 169 3.76 3.73 8.59
C TYR A 169 4.62 3.81 7.32
N GLY A 170 5.02 2.68 6.76
CA GLY A 170 6.02 2.68 5.71
C GLY A 170 6.57 1.29 5.39
N HIS A 171 7.22 1.21 4.24
CA HIS A 171 7.92 0.01 3.79
C HIS A 171 9.04 0.41 2.80
N ASN A 172 9.91 -0.55 2.48
CA ASN A 172 10.81 -0.39 1.33
C ASN A 172 10.09 -0.89 0.09
N GLY A 173 9.93 -0.02 -0.89
CA GLY A 173 9.16 -0.28 -2.11
C GLY A 173 9.82 0.35 -3.33
N HIS A 174 9.15 0.25 -4.47
CA HIS A 174 9.63 0.80 -5.74
C HIS A 174 11.00 0.24 -6.19
N THR A 175 11.46 0.69 -7.36
CA THR A 175 12.80 0.49 -7.94
C THR A 175 13.56 -0.74 -7.40
N PRO A 176 13.20 -1.96 -7.82
CA PRO A 176 13.85 -3.17 -7.34
C PRO A 176 15.27 -3.26 -7.90
N PHE A 177 16.22 -3.56 -7.03
CA PHE A 177 17.60 -3.83 -7.40
C PHE A 177 17.94 -5.27 -7.11
N THR A 178 18.50 -5.94 -8.11
CA THR A 178 18.90 -7.34 -8.00
C THR A 178 20.41 -7.46 -8.12
N TYR A 179 21.03 -8.15 -7.17
CA TYR A 179 22.48 -8.40 -7.13
C TYR A 179 22.78 -9.89 -7.06
N ILE A 180 23.82 -10.31 -7.76
CA ILE A 180 24.38 -11.67 -7.69
C ILE A 180 25.56 -11.67 -6.73
N LEU A 181 25.45 -12.44 -5.65
CA LEU A 181 26.50 -12.51 -4.63
C LEU A 181 27.78 -13.16 -5.21
N PRO A 182 28.98 -12.56 -5.00
CA PRO A 182 30.18 -12.93 -5.74
C PRO A 182 30.68 -14.36 -5.47
N LYS A 183 30.44 -14.90 -4.27
CA LYS A 183 30.90 -16.23 -3.85
C LYS A 183 29.81 -17.30 -4.06
N SER A 184 28.63 -17.10 -3.46
CA SER A 184 27.54 -18.09 -3.51
C SER A 184 26.76 -18.10 -4.82
N LYS A 185 26.86 -17.03 -5.62
CA LYS A 185 26.08 -16.82 -6.86
C LYS A 185 24.57 -16.73 -6.66
N ILE A 186 24.10 -16.65 -5.42
CA ILE A 186 22.70 -16.40 -5.09
C ILE A 186 22.32 -15.00 -5.60
N SER A 187 21.18 -14.92 -6.31
CA SER A 187 20.56 -13.65 -6.68
C SER A 187 19.69 -13.14 -5.53
N THR A 188 19.89 -11.89 -5.14
CA THR A 188 19.13 -11.21 -4.08
C THR A 188 18.51 -9.95 -4.62
N SER A 189 17.21 -9.77 -4.41
CA SER A 189 16.45 -8.60 -4.83
C SER A 189 15.94 -7.83 -3.62
N PHE A 190 16.05 -6.50 -3.67
CA PHE A 190 15.45 -5.62 -2.68
C PHE A 190 15.09 -4.28 -3.31
N SER A 191 14.03 -3.67 -2.79
CA SER A 191 13.64 -2.31 -3.14
C SER A 191 14.52 -1.29 -2.41
N ILE A 192 14.95 -0.26 -3.14
CA ILE A 192 15.94 0.72 -2.63
C ILE A 192 15.31 2.00 -2.09
N VAL A 193 14.01 2.19 -2.32
CA VAL A 193 13.30 3.38 -1.86
C VAL A 193 12.63 3.07 -0.53
N ASN A 194 13.00 3.81 0.50
CA ASN A 194 12.30 3.79 1.79
C ASN A 194 11.16 4.81 1.74
N LEU A 195 9.96 4.38 2.08
CA LEU A 195 8.74 5.18 2.01
C LEU A 195 8.18 5.39 3.42
N GLU A 196 7.76 6.61 3.71
CA GLU A 196 6.85 6.92 4.81
C GLU A 196 5.48 7.25 4.22
N GLN A 197 4.49 6.43 4.55
CA GLN A 197 3.14 6.55 4.00
C GLN A 197 2.39 7.73 4.65
N ASP A 198 1.54 8.39 3.87
CA ASP A 198 0.65 9.43 4.41
C ASP A 198 -0.54 8.82 5.15
N VAL A 199 -0.30 8.35 6.36
CA VAL A 199 -1.33 7.78 7.25
C VAL A 199 -1.45 8.56 8.58
N PRO A 200 -2.66 8.65 9.16
CA PRO A 200 -2.85 9.16 10.52
C PRO A 200 -2.09 8.34 11.56
N LYS A 201 -1.64 8.98 12.64
CA LYS A 201 -1.07 8.26 13.79
C LYS A 201 -2.19 7.63 14.61
N LYS A 202 -2.01 6.36 15.00
CA LYS A 202 -2.93 5.63 15.89
C LYS A 202 -2.13 4.97 17.00
N GLU A 203 -2.70 4.91 18.20
CA GLU A 203 -2.04 4.39 19.41
C GLU A 203 -1.67 2.91 19.28
N ASN A 204 -2.51 2.10 18.62
CA ASN A 204 -2.24 0.69 18.40
C ASN A 204 -1.24 0.40 17.27
N GLN A 205 -0.82 1.40 16.50
CA GLN A 205 0.08 1.22 15.36
C GLN A 205 1.52 1.58 15.73
N LEU A 206 2.45 0.71 15.35
CA LEU A 206 3.88 0.83 15.70
C LEU A 206 4.75 0.93 14.44
N TYR A 207 5.86 1.66 14.53
CA TYR A 207 6.88 1.65 13.48
C TYR A 207 7.45 0.24 13.28
N ASN A 208 7.78 -0.10 12.03
CA ASN A 208 8.34 -1.40 11.62
C ASN A 208 7.41 -2.60 11.91
N ARG A 209 6.12 -2.36 12.08
CA ARG A 209 5.09 -3.40 12.23
C ARG A 209 4.09 -3.31 11.10
N GLY A 210 3.37 -4.41 10.90
CA GLY A 210 2.22 -4.46 10.01
C GLY A 210 1.10 -3.55 10.51
N ILE A 211 -0.02 -3.59 9.80
CA ILE A 211 -1.25 -2.98 10.28
C ILE A 211 -1.78 -3.88 11.39
N ILE A 212 -1.74 -3.38 12.63
CA ILE A 212 -2.23 -4.11 13.79
C ILE A 212 -3.77 -3.98 13.82
N PRO A 213 -4.54 -5.08 13.87
CA PRO A 213 -6.00 -4.99 13.89
C PRO A 213 -6.51 -4.39 15.20
N ASP A 214 -7.69 -3.79 15.18
CA ASP A 214 -8.41 -3.41 16.40
C ASP A 214 -8.98 -4.67 17.09
N PHE A 215 -9.38 -5.67 16.30
CA PHE A 215 -9.78 -7.00 16.76
C PHE A 215 -8.96 -8.09 16.08
N GLU A 216 -8.07 -8.73 16.83
CA GLU A 216 -7.31 -9.88 16.34
C GLU A 216 -8.23 -11.12 16.25
N VAL A 217 -8.46 -11.61 15.04
CA VAL A 217 -9.32 -12.77 14.75
C VAL A 217 -8.58 -13.70 13.80
N LYS A 218 -7.98 -14.75 14.37
CA LYS A 218 -7.19 -15.75 13.66
C LYS A 218 -8.07 -16.89 13.14
N GLN A 219 -7.84 -17.32 11.90
CA GLN A 219 -8.42 -18.56 11.40
C GLN A 219 -7.64 -19.75 11.95
N THR A 220 -8.33 -20.68 12.63
CA THR A 220 -7.70 -21.95 13.02
C THR A 220 -7.71 -22.95 11.87
N PHE A 221 -6.87 -23.98 11.95
CA PHE A 221 -6.88 -25.08 10.98
C PHE A 221 -8.25 -25.77 10.90
N GLU A 222 -8.93 -25.92 12.04
CA GLU A 222 -10.27 -26.52 12.10
C GLU A 222 -11.33 -25.61 11.44
N ASP A 223 -11.25 -24.29 11.66
CA ASP A 223 -12.14 -23.35 10.95
C ASP A 223 -11.94 -23.43 9.44
N TYR A 224 -10.69 -23.58 8.97
CA TYR A 224 -10.38 -23.76 7.54
C TYR A 224 -10.99 -25.06 6.99
N LEU A 225 -10.80 -26.20 7.66
CA LEU A 225 -11.35 -27.49 7.23
C LEU A 225 -12.89 -27.46 7.15
N ASN A 226 -13.54 -26.76 8.09
CA ASN A 226 -14.99 -26.62 8.12
C ASN A 226 -15.52 -25.45 7.27
N GLN A 227 -14.67 -24.83 6.44
CA GLN A 227 -15.05 -23.70 5.57
C GLN A 227 -15.70 -22.53 6.30
N LYS A 228 -15.24 -22.27 7.54
CA LYS A 228 -15.77 -21.21 8.40
C LYS A 228 -14.95 -19.93 8.25
N ASP A 229 -15.61 -18.89 7.77
CA ASP A 229 -15.04 -17.54 7.72
C ASP A 229 -15.22 -16.83 9.07
N VAL A 230 -14.31 -17.10 10.01
CA VAL A 230 -14.38 -16.54 11.37
C VAL A 230 -14.30 -15.02 11.41
N GLN A 231 -13.54 -14.40 10.50
CA GLN A 231 -13.38 -12.95 10.45
C GLN A 231 -14.66 -12.29 9.92
N MET A 232 -15.27 -12.84 8.86
CA MET A 232 -16.55 -12.36 8.35
C MET A 232 -17.66 -12.53 9.39
N ASN A 233 -17.76 -13.71 10.02
CA ASN A 233 -18.76 -13.97 11.05
C ASN A 233 -18.64 -12.99 12.22
N PHE A 234 -17.41 -12.72 12.67
CA PHE A 234 -17.15 -11.75 13.72
C PHE A 234 -17.67 -10.35 13.35
N VAL A 235 -17.38 -9.88 12.13
CA VAL A 235 -17.85 -8.57 11.66
C VAL A 235 -19.37 -8.50 11.56
N LEU A 236 -20.03 -9.54 11.05
CA LEU A 236 -21.49 -9.59 10.97
C LEU A 236 -22.14 -9.54 12.36
N ASP A 237 -21.57 -10.24 13.34
CA ASP A 237 -22.07 -10.21 14.71
C ASP A 237 -21.80 -8.87 15.40
N LEU A 238 -20.66 -8.23 15.11
CA LEU A 238 -20.35 -6.88 15.59
C LEU A 238 -21.34 -5.85 15.03
N ILE A 239 -21.65 -5.91 13.73
CA ILE A 239 -22.64 -5.02 13.09
C ILE A 239 -24.02 -5.20 13.72
N LYS A 240 -24.46 -6.44 13.98
CA LYS A 240 -25.75 -6.72 14.63
C LYS A 240 -25.83 -6.12 16.03
N LYS A 241 -24.80 -6.31 16.86
CA LYS A 241 -24.74 -5.76 18.22
C LYS A 241 -24.83 -4.22 18.23
N ASN A 242 -24.09 -3.57 17.33
CA ASN A 242 -24.10 -2.11 17.21
C ASN A 242 -25.41 -1.55 16.62
N SER A 243 -26.26 -2.40 16.02
CA SER A 243 -27.55 -1.98 15.46
C SER A 243 -28.70 -2.10 16.47
N THR A 244 -28.46 -2.75 17.61
CA THR A 244 -29.42 -2.93 18.71
C THR A 244 -29.25 -1.94 19.86
N GLU A 245 -28.21 -1.11 19.79
CA GLU A 245 -27.96 0.04 20.68
C GLU A 245 -28.40 1.35 20.01
#